data_AF-M5UJL0-F1
#
_entry.id   AF-M5UJL0-F1
#
_cell.length_a   1.000
_cell.length_b   1.000
_cell.length_c   1.000
_cell.angle_alpha   90.00
_cell.angle_beta   90.00
_cell.angle_gamma   90.00
#
_symmetry.space_group_name_H-M   'P 1'
#
loop_
_entity.id
_entity.type
_entity.pdbx_description
1 polymer ?
#
loop_
_entity_poly.entity_id
_entity_poly.type
_entity_poly.pdbx_seq_one_letter_code
_entity_poly.pdbx_strand_id
1 'polypeptide(L)'
;MNSPNHARHGEFFDASSEPGVPASENTANDRESRPFLGIQFRCCRTYGRIYRDPSGMRYSGGCPRCGARVSVPIGPGGQGTRFFSAG
;
A
#
# COMPACT_ATOMS: atom_id res chain seq x y z
N MET A 1 55.72 -11.56 20.36
CA MET A 1 54.38 -12.06 19.93
C MET A 1 53.30 -11.28 20.67
N ASN A 2 52.15 -11.07 20.01
CA ASN A 2 50.91 -10.38 20.44
C ASN A 2 50.95 -8.85 20.29
N SER A 3 50.58 -8.32 19.12
CA SER A 3 49.22 -8.08 18.58
C SER A 3 48.64 -6.74 19.05
N PRO A 4 48.59 -5.71 18.19
CA PRO A 4 47.82 -4.51 18.49
C PRO A 4 46.33 -4.81 18.31
N ASN A 5 45.57 -4.63 19.40
CA ASN A 5 44.11 -4.67 19.38
C ASN A 5 43.60 -3.61 18.39
N HIS A 6 43.06 -4.05 17.25
CA HIS A 6 42.27 -3.22 16.37
C HIS A 6 41.02 -2.74 17.12
N ALA A 7 41.05 -1.51 17.62
CA ALA A 7 39.85 -0.82 18.06
C ALA A 7 38.97 -0.62 16.81
N ARG A 8 37.92 -1.44 16.73
CA ARG A 8 36.88 -1.35 15.70
C ARG A 8 36.26 0.04 15.79
N HIS A 9 36.51 0.87 14.79
CA HIS A 9 35.76 2.09 14.57
C HIS A 9 34.29 1.69 14.42
N GLY A 10 33.50 1.92 15.48
CA GLY A 10 32.05 1.83 15.41
C GLY A 10 31.60 2.90 14.44
N GLU A 11 31.17 2.47 13.24
CA GLU A 11 30.45 3.32 12.33
C GLU A 11 29.15 3.74 13.02
N PHE A 12 29.19 4.94 13.60
CA PHE A 12 28.02 5.62 14.09
C PHE A 12 27.19 5.98 12.86
N PHE A 13 26.19 5.15 12.56
CA PHE A 13 25.23 5.39 11.49
C PHE A 13 24.34 6.57 11.91
N ASP A 14 24.81 7.78 11.63
CA ASP A 14 24.07 9.00 11.85
C ASP A 14 22.96 9.10 10.78
N ALA A 15 21.77 8.60 11.13
CA ALA A 15 20.57 8.66 10.28
C ALA A 15 19.97 10.08 10.18
N SER A 16 20.68 11.10 10.67
CA SER A 16 20.26 12.50 10.70
C SER A 16 21.12 13.35 9.77
N SER A 17 21.31 12.92 8.53
CA SER A 17 21.65 13.88 7.47
C SER A 17 20.40 14.69 7.17
N GLU A 18 20.24 15.85 7.81
CA GLU A 18 19.19 16.81 7.45
C GLU A 18 19.44 17.26 5.99
N PRO A 19 18.59 16.87 5.03
CA PRO A 19 18.74 17.42 3.69
C PRO A 19 18.34 18.89 3.79
N GLY A 20 19.26 19.79 3.46
CA GLY A 20 18.97 21.21 3.35
C GLY A 20 17.72 21.40 2.51
N VAL A 21 16.67 21.96 3.11
CA VAL A 21 15.37 22.16 2.48
C VAL A 21 15.44 23.40 1.58
N PRO A 22 15.53 23.28 0.23
CA PRO A 22 14.97 24.33 -0.59
C PRO A 22 13.46 24.30 -0.35
N ALA A 23 12.86 25.46 -0.10
CA ALA A 23 11.42 25.60 0.03
C ALA A 23 10.74 25.00 -1.21
N SER A 24 10.25 23.77 -1.06
CA SER A 24 9.64 23.00 -2.14
C SER A 24 8.25 23.56 -2.36
N GLU A 25 8.13 24.42 -3.38
CA GLU A 25 6.85 24.89 -3.87
C GLU A 25 5.98 23.68 -4.23
N ASN A 26 4.81 23.63 -3.58
CA ASN A 26 3.77 22.61 -3.68
C ASN A 26 3.44 22.25 -5.14
N THR A 27 4.26 21.41 -5.76
CA THR A 27 3.79 20.57 -6.86
C THR A 27 3.28 19.31 -6.19
N ALA A 28 2.05 19.40 -5.69
CA ALA A 28 1.24 18.26 -5.31
C ALA A 28 1.26 17.29 -6.49
N ASN A 29 2.19 16.35 -6.43
CA ASN A 29 2.29 15.27 -7.37
C ASN A 29 1.03 14.47 -7.13
N ASP A 30 0.00 14.74 -7.94
CA ASP A 30 -1.24 14.01 -8.03
C ASP A 30 -0.88 12.59 -8.46
N ARG A 31 -0.35 11.80 -7.51
CA ARG A 31 -0.41 10.36 -7.58
C ARG A 31 -1.87 10.03 -7.37
N GLU A 32 -2.65 10.25 -8.44
CA GLU A 32 -4.09 10.15 -8.50
C GLU A 32 -4.49 8.87 -7.75
N SER A 33 -5.00 9.06 -6.54
CA SER A 33 -5.13 7.96 -5.58
C SER A 33 -6.14 6.97 -6.13
N ARG A 34 -5.63 5.88 -6.71
CA ARG A 34 -6.45 4.91 -7.44
C ARG A 34 -7.61 4.45 -6.54
N PRO A 35 -8.86 4.56 -7.02
CA PRO A 35 -10.01 4.19 -6.21
C PRO A 35 -9.94 2.72 -5.84
N PHE A 36 -10.13 2.44 -4.55
CA PHE A 36 -10.11 1.10 -3.99
C PHE A 36 -11.41 0.78 -3.26
N LEU A 37 -11.72 -0.51 -3.17
CA LEU A 37 -12.72 -1.08 -2.28
C LEU A 37 -12.04 -2.00 -1.27
N GLY A 38 -12.44 -1.89 -0.02
CA GLY A 38 -12.05 -2.78 1.07
C GLY A 38 -12.94 -4.01 1.10
N ILE A 39 -12.34 -5.19 1.14
CA ILE A 39 -13.04 -6.48 1.19
C ILE A 39 -12.57 -7.26 2.41
N GLN A 40 -13.52 -7.63 3.28
CA GLN A 40 -13.34 -8.66 4.30
C GLN A 40 -13.50 -10.03 3.63
N PHE A 41 -12.38 -10.71 3.38
CA PHE A 41 -12.36 -12.05 2.82
C PHE A 41 -12.71 -13.08 3.89
N ARG A 42 -13.89 -13.70 3.80
CA ARG A 42 -14.40 -14.71 4.74
C ARG A 42 -13.59 -16.02 4.69
N CYS A 43 -13.10 -16.39 3.50
CA CYS A 43 -12.29 -17.59 3.27
C CYS A 43 -11.04 -17.67 4.16
N CYS A 44 -10.31 -16.57 4.34
CA CYS A 44 -9.10 -16.52 5.17
C CYS A 44 -9.22 -15.57 6.37
N ARG A 45 -10.43 -15.03 6.63
CA ARG A 45 -10.74 -14.02 7.66
C ARG A 45 -9.76 -12.85 7.63
N THR A 46 -9.41 -12.39 6.44
CA THR A 46 -8.43 -11.32 6.22
C THR A 46 -9.09 -10.14 5.51
N TYR A 47 -8.59 -8.95 5.76
CA TYR A 47 -9.04 -7.75 5.07
C TYR A 47 -8.04 -7.39 3.97
N GLY A 48 -8.55 -7.11 2.78
CA GLY A 48 -7.72 -6.72 1.63
C GLY A 48 -8.38 -5.63 0.81
N ARG A 49 -7.63 -5.09 -0.15
CA ARG A 49 -8.10 -4.05 -1.06
C ARG A 49 -8.18 -4.60 -2.47
N ILE A 50 -9.23 -4.23 -3.17
CA ILE A 50 -9.38 -4.46 -4.61
C ILE A 50 -9.50 -3.12 -5.32
N TYR A 51 -9.03 -3.05 -6.56
CA TYR A 51 -8.92 -1.81 -7.30
C TYR A 51 -9.88 -1.81 -8.47
N ARG A 52 -10.26 -0.60 -8.90
CA ARG A 52 -11.07 -0.44 -10.10
C ARG A 52 -10.29 -0.96 -11.31
N ASP A 53 -10.97 -1.71 -12.15
CA ASP A 53 -10.42 -2.18 -13.41
C ASP A 53 -10.19 -1.00 -14.37
N PRO A 54 -9.31 -1.14 -15.38
CA PRO A 54 -9.05 -0.08 -16.36
C PRO A 54 -10.29 0.38 -17.14
N SER A 55 -11.24 -0.53 -17.38
CA SER A 55 -12.52 -0.23 -18.04
C SER A 55 -13.45 0.59 -17.15
N GLY A 56 -13.16 0.67 -15.85
CA GLY A 56 -13.97 1.43 -14.90
C GLY A 56 -15.33 0.82 -14.59
N MET A 57 -15.61 -0.41 -15.01
CA MET A 57 -16.94 -1.03 -14.86
C MET A 57 -17.04 -1.93 -13.63
N ARG A 58 -15.91 -2.35 -13.06
CA ARG A 58 -15.88 -3.22 -11.89
C ARG A 58 -14.63 -2.97 -11.04
N TYR A 59 -14.70 -3.37 -9.78
CA TYR A 59 -13.52 -3.57 -8.95
C TYR A 59 -13.11 -5.02 -8.99
N SER A 60 -11.82 -5.29 -9.20
CA SER A 60 -11.28 -6.65 -9.30
C SER A 60 -10.05 -6.81 -8.41
N GLY A 61 -9.91 -8.00 -7.83
CA GLY A 61 -8.74 -8.37 -7.03
C GLY A 61 -8.93 -9.76 -6.43
N GLY A 62 -8.24 -10.02 -5.32
CA GLY A 62 -8.37 -11.30 -4.64
C GLY A 62 -7.84 -11.32 -3.22
N CYS A 63 -8.14 -12.41 -2.52
CA CYS A 63 -7.67 -12.62 -1.16
C CYS A 63 -6.13 -12.69 -1.14
N PRO A 64 -5.45 -11.89 -0.28
CA PRO A 64 -3.99 -11.89 -0.22
C PRO A 64 -3.40 -13.21 0.33
N ARG A 65 -4.22 -14.08 0.92
CA ARG A 65 -3.77 -15.37 1.46
C ARG A 65 -3.98 -16.56 0.52
N CYS A 66 -5.18 -16.73 -0.02
CA CYS A 66 -5.51 -17.89 -0.85
C CYS A 66 -5.69 -17.57 -2.34
N GLY A 67 -5.67 -16.29 -2.72
CA GLY A 67 -5.86 -15.88 -4.11
C GLY A 67 -7.31 -15.98 -4.63
N ALA A 68 -8.30 -16.24 -3.75
CA ALA A 68 -9.71 -16.25 -4.13
C ALA A 68 -10.09 -14.94 -4.84
N ARG A 69 -10.52 -15.04 -6.10
CA ARG A 69 -10.86 -13.86 -6.92
C ARG A 69 -12.19 -13.28 -6.50
N VAL A 70 -12.27 -11.96 -6.50
CA VAL A 70 -13.50 -11.22 -6.25
C VAL A 70 -13.67 -10.16 -7.33
N SER A 71 -14.91 -9.95 -7.76
CA SER A 71 -15.27 -8.94 -8.74
C SER A 71 -16.56 -8.26 -8.30
N VAL A 72 -16.53 -6.95 -8.17
CA VAL A 72 -17.67 -6.13 -7.75
C VAL A 72 -18.05 -5.18 -8.89
N PRO A 73 -19.18 -5.39 -9.58
CA PRO A 73 -19.61 -4.50 -10.65
C PRO A 73 -20.04 -3.13 -10.12
N ILE A 74 -19.83 -2.08 -10.91
CA ILE A 74 -20.25 -0.71 -10.62
C ILE A 74 -21.55 -0.45 -11.39
N GLY A 75 -22.68 -0.44 -10.68
CA GLY A 75 -24.00 -0.15 -11.25
C GLY A 75 -24.37 1.34 -11.24
N PRO A 76 -25.37 1.76 -12.03
CA PRO A 76 -25.95 3.10 -11.95
C PRO A 76 -26.59 3.29 -10.57
N GLY A 77 -26.10 4.25 -9.79
CA GLY A 77 -26.49 4.44 -8.39
C GLY A 77 -25.48 3.92 -7.36
N GLY A 78 -24.21 3.79 -7.76
CA GLY A 78 -23.10 3.29 -6.93
C GLY A 78 -23.26 3.59 -5.43
N GLN A 79 -23.28 2.52 -4.64
CA GLN A 79 -23.38 2.63 -3.18
C GLN A 79 -22.14 3.34 -2.63
N GLY A 80 -22.33 4.34 -1.77
CA GLY A 80 -21.23 5.09 -1.12
C GLY A 80 -20.40 4.25 -0.14
N THR A 81 -20.79 3.01 0.11
CA THR A 81 -20.07 2.09 0.98
C THR A 81 -18.82 1.54 0.29
N ARG A 82 -17.64 1.76 0.88
CA ARG A 82 -16.36 1.29 0.35
C ARG A 82 -15.87 -0.02 0.97
N PHE A 83 -16.66 -0.60 1.87
CA PHE A 83 -16.32 -1.80 2.65
C PHE A 83 -17.35 -2.89 2.39
N PHE A 84 -16.89 -4.04 1.89
CA PHE A 84 -17.73 -5.20 1.60
C PHE A 84 -17.15 -6.44 2.28
N SER A 85 -17.97 -7.49 2.40
CA SER A 85 -17.52 -8.82 2.82
C SER A 85 -17.74 -9.79 1.66
N ALA A 86 -16.76 -10.66 1.39
CA ALA A 86 -16.84 -11.66 0.33
C ALA A 86 -16.20 -12.97 0.77
N GLY A 87 -16.81 -14.10 0.43
CA GLY A 87 -16.24 -15.43 0.61
C GLY A 87 -17.20 -16.45 1.18
#